data_AF-A0A026W5Y1-F1
#
_entry.id   AF-A0A026W5Y1-F1
#
_cell.length_a   1.000
_cell.length_b   1.000
_cell.length_c   1.000
_cell.angle_alpha   90.00
_cell.angle_beta   90.00
_cell.angle_gamma   90.00
#
_symmetry.space_group_name_H-M   'P 1'
#
loop_
_entity.id
_entity.type
_entity.pdbx_description
1 polymer ?
#
loop_
_entity_poly.entity_id
_entity_poly.type
_entity_poly.pdbx_seq_one_letter_code
_entity_poly.pdbx_strand_id
1 'polypeptide(L)'
;MDRLVEGASLEDIVKYVLRHTRLTDARARYLVVETLKAGIALGRIKRTPHTTYVLASSERGTIAHRITEPKFDDNRSCSSESISE
;
A
#
# COMPACT_ATOMS: atom_id res chain seq x y z
N MET A 1 1.47 0.68 27.55
CA MET A 1 0.17 1.33 27.29
C MET A 1 0.11 1.59 25.79
N ASP A 2 -0.61 0.75 25.05
CA ASP A 2 -0.92 1.06 23.66
C ASP A 2 -1.68 2.39 23.66
N ARG A 3 -1.06 3.43 23.10
CA ARG A 3 -1.77 4.66 22.80
C ARG A 3 -2.98 4.24 21.98
N LEU A 4 -4.19 4.48 22.49
CA LEU A 4 -5.43 4.41 21.71
C LEU A 4 -5.23 5.37 20.52
N VAL A 5 -4.76 4.84 19.39
CA VAL A 5 -4.66 5.62 18.16
C VAL A 5 -6.09 5.78 17.69
N GLU A 6 -6.68 6.92 18.02
CA GLU A 6 -8.00 7.30 17.56
C GLU A 6 -7.96 7.39 16.03
N GLY A 7 -8.46 6.34 15.37
CA GLY A 7 -8.58 6.31 13.92
C GLY A 7 -9.70 7.23 13.42
N ALA A 8 -9.72 7.49 12.11
CA ALA A 8 -10.78 8.28 11.50
C ALA A 8 -12.05 7.44 11.27
N SER A 9 -13.23 7.98 11.58
CA SER A 9 -14.51 7.36 11.23
C SER A 9 -14.78 7.45 9.72
N LEU A 10 -15.70 6.61 9.21
CA LEU A 10 -16.14 6.73 7.82
C LEU A 10 -16.77 8.11 7.55
N GLU A 11 -17.61 8.62 8.47
CA GLU A 11 -18.19 9.96 8.34
C GLU A 11 -17.12 11.03 8.20
N ASP A 12 -16.09 11.00 9.04
CA ASP A 12 -15.03 12.02 9.02
C ASP A 12 -14.23 11.99 7.72
N ILE A 13 -13.92 10.79 7.22
CA ILE A 13 -13.22 10.62 5.94
C ILE A 13 -14.09 11.14 4.78
N VAL A 14 -15.39 10.80 4.75
CA VAL A 14 -16.31 11.30 3.71
C VAL A 14 -16.44 12.82 3.78
N LYS A 15 -16.61 13.39 4.99
CA LYS A 15 -16.66 14.84 5.20
C LYS A 15 -15.36 15.52 4.78
N TYR A 16 -14.21 14.90 4.99
CA TYR A 16 -12.94 15.38 4.47
C TYR A 16 -12.93 15.40 2.94
N VAL A 17 -13.32 14.30 2.27
CA VAL A 17 -13.35 14.21 0.81
C VAL A 17 -14.29 15.23 0.19
N LEU A 18 -15.49 15.42 0.75
CA LEU A 18 -16.46 16.40 0.26
C LEU A 18 -15.96 17.84 0.39
N ARG A 19 -15.15 18.14 1.41
CA ARG A 19 -14.53 19.48 1.56
C ARG A 19 -13.49 19.79 0.49
N HIS A 20 -12.92 18.78 -0.15
CA HIS A 20 -11.80 18.94 -1.09
C HIS A 20 -12.13 18.49 -2.53
N THR A 21 -13.37 18.08 -2.79
CA THR A 21 -13.80 17.59 -4.10
C THR A 21 -15.21 18.08 -4.42
N ARG A 22 -15.61 18.02 -5.70
CA ARG A 22 -16.96 18.39 -6.17
C ARG A 22 -17.85 17.16 -6.35
N LEU A 23 -17.75 16.19 -5.45
CA LEU A 23 -18.52 14.95 -5.48
C LEU A 23 -19.86 15.12 -4.75
N THR A 24 -20.86 14.32 -5.13
CA THR A 24 -22.05 14.13 -4.32
C THR A 24 -21.72 13.26 -3.10
N ASP A 25 -22.50 13.38 -2.02
CA ASP A 25 -22.31 12.57 -0.80
C ASP A 25 -22.29 11.06 -1.12
N ALA A 26 -23.28 10.58 -1.88
CA ALA A 26 -23.37 9.18 -2.29
C ALA A 26 -22.14 8.71 -3.08
N ARG A 27 -21.63 9.55 -3.99
CA ARG A 27 -20.45 9.20 -4.79
C ARG A 27 -19.18 9.21 -3.95
N ALA A 28 -19.01 10.20 -3.08
CA ALA A 28 -17.87 10.27 -2.17
C ALA A 28 -17.85 9.06 -1.22
N ARG A 29 -18.99 8.75 -0.61
CA ARG A 29 -19.13 7.59 0.29
C ARG A 29 -18.80 6.28 -0.41
N TYR A 30 -19.35 6.06 -1.61
CA TYR A 30 -19.03 4.88 -2.42
C TYR A 30 -17.53 4.74 -2.68
N LEU A 31 -16.89 5.81 -3.18
CA LEU A 31 -15.46 5.79 -3.51
C LEU A 31 -14.58 5.61 -2.28
N VAL A 32 -14.93 6.23 -1.15
CA VAL A 32 -14.22 6.05 0.13
C VAL A 32 -14.30 4.60 0.57
N VAL A 33 -15.47 3.96 0.53
CA VAL A 33 -15.62 2.55 0.92
C VAL A 33 -14.77 1.63 0.05
N GLU A 34 -14.78 1.81 -1.27
CA GLU A 34 -13.97 1.01 -2.19
C GLU A 34 -12.47 1.23 -1.96
N THR A 35 -12.06 2.48 -1.72
CA THR A 35 -10.66 2.81 -1.40
C THR A 35 -10.21 2.19 -0.07
N LEU A 36 -11.07 2.20 0.95
CA LEU A 36 -10.79 1.58 2.24
C LEU A 36 -10.66 0.06 2.11
N LYS A 37 -11.56 -0.60 1.36
CA LYS A 37 -11.45 -2.04 1.07
C LYS A 37 -10.13 -2.38 0.38
N ALA A 38 -9.76 -1.63 -0.66
CA ALA A 38 -8.51 -1.83 -1.36
C ALA A 38 -7.30 -1.59 -0.44
N GLY A 39 -7.32 -0.53 0.37
CA GLY A 39 -6.25 -0.24 1.33
C GLY A 39 -6.09 -1.33 2.39
N ILE A 40 -7.20 -1.92 2.87
CA ILE A 40 -7.18 -3.06 3.79
C ILE A 40 -6.60 -4.31 3.11
N ALA A 41 -7.04 -4.62 1.89
CA ALA A 41 -6.52 -5.76 1.13
C ALA A 41 -5.01 -5.65 0.85
N LEU A 42 -4.51 -4.43 0.66
CA LEU A 42 -3.08 -4.14 0.47
C LEU A 42 -2.28 -4.04 1.79
N GLY A 43 -2.92 -4.21 2.95
CA GLY A 43 -2.28 -4.07 4.26
C GLY A 43 -1.81 -2.64 4.58
N ARG A 44 -2.29 -1.63 3.83
CA ARG A 44 -1.95 -0.21 4.01
C ARG A 44 -2.87 0.50 5.01
N ILE A 45 -4.06 -0.05 5.22
CA ILE A 45 -5.09 0.47 6.13
C ILE A 45 -5.51 -0.66 7.06
N LYS A 46 -5.69 -0.34 8.34
CA LYS A 46 -6.27 -1.25 9.33
C LYS A 46 -7.59 -0.68 9.82
N ARG A 47 -8.63 -1.53 9.85
CA ARG A 47 -9.88 -1.23 10.55
C ARG A 47 -9.71 -1.56 12.03
N THR A 48 -10.07 -0.63 12.90
CA THR A 48 -10.01 -0.81 14.35
C THR A 48 -11.29 -1.48 14.87
N PRO A 49 -11.28 -2.02 16.12
CA PRO A 49 -12.50 -2.54 16.76
C PRO A 49 -13.61 -1.49 16.92
N HIS A 50 -13.26 -0.21 16.99
CA HIS A 50 -14.18 0.92 17.12
C HIS A 50 -14.71 1.42 15.76
N THR A 51 -14.70 0.56 14.74
CA THR A 51 -15.13 0.86 13.36
C THR A 51 -14.43 2.04 12.68
N THR A 52 -13.34 2.54 13.25
CA THR A 52 -12.48 3.57 12.64
C THR A 52 -11.37 2.95 11.79
N TYR A 53 -10.69 3.80 11.02
CA TYR A 53 -9.64 3.41 10.09
C TYR A 53 -8.34 4.13 10.44
N VAL A 54 -7.24 3.38 10.48
CA VAL A 54 -5.89 3.90 10.69
C VAL A 54 -5.00 3.47 9.53
N LEU A 55 -4.00 4.28 9.21
CA LEU A 55 -2.93 3.84 8.32
C LEU A 55 -2.14 2.75 9.04
N ALA A 56 -1.84 1.66 8.33
CA ALA A 56 -0.86 0.71 8.84
C ALA A 56 0.48 1.45 8.96
N SER A 57 1.11 1.36 10.13
CA SER A 57 2.48 1.86 10.27
C SER A 57 3.33 1.11 9.26
N SER A 58 3.77 1.80 8.21
CA SER A 58 5.02 1.40 7.60
C SER A 58 6.03 1.62 8.72
N GLU A 59 6.36 0.56 9.46
CA GLU A 59 7.77 0.38 9.77
C GLU A 59 8.45 0.67 8.44
N ARG A 60 9.19 1.77 8.38
CA ARG A 60 10.06 2.03 7.24
C ARG A 60 10.93 0.80 7.24
N GLY A 61 10.58 -0.20 6.44
CA GLY A 61 11.43 -1.34 6.22
C GLY A 61 12.74 -0.69 5.86
N THR A 62 13.72 -0.83 6.75
CA THR A 62 15.10 -0.53 6.44
C THR A 62 15.29 -1.09 5.07
N ILE A 63 15.50 -0.24 4.06
CA ILE A 63 15.74 -0.69 2.70
C ILE A 63 16.99 -1.55 2.82
N ALA A 64 16.79 -2.86 2.94
CA ALA A 64 17.86 -3.83 3.14
C ALA A 64 18.63 -4.07 1.85
N HIS A 65 18.17 -3.47 0.75
CA HIS A 65 18.78 -3.56 -0.56
C HIS A 65 19.57 -2.28 -0.82
N ARG A 66 20.84 -2.33 -0.41
CA ARG A 66 21.86 -1.39 -0.88
C ARG A 66 22.06 -1.67 -2.37
N ILE A 67 21.75 -0.70 -3.23
CA ILE A 67 22.13 -0.78 -4.65
C ILE A 67 23.65 -0.99 -4.66
N THR A 68 24.07 -2.17 -5.09
CA THR A 68 25.48 -2.54 -5.26
C THR A 68 25.75 -2.51 -6.76
N GLU A 69 26.91 -2.02 -7.17
CA GLU A 69 27.27 -1.96 -8.59
C GLU A 69 27.13 -3.34 -9.26
N PRO A 70 26.64 -3.39 -10.50
CA PRO A 70 26.54 -4.64 -11.24
C PRO A 70 27.93 -5.24 -11.40
N LYS A 71 28.14 -6.44 -10.84
CA LYS A 71 29.29 -7.27 -11.19
C LYS A 71 29.01 -7.92 -12.52
N PHE A 72 29.65 -7.42 -13.57
CA PHE A 72 29.70 -8.10 -14.85
C PHE A 72 30.79 -9.17 -14.74
N ASP A 73 30.37 -10.42 -14.51
CA ASP A 73 31.29 -11.55 -14.60
C ASP A 73 31.53 -11.84 -16.09
N ASP A 74 32.65 -11.35 -16.63
CA ASP A 74 33.06 -11.50 -18.04
C ASP A 74 33.43 -12.94 -18.45
N ASN A 75 33.09 -13.96 -17.66
CA ASN A 75 33.60 -15.31 -17.85
C ASN A 75 32.55 -16.39 -18.15
N ARG A 76 31.34 -16.03 -18.60
CA ARG A 76 30.43 -17.03 -19.18
C ARG A 76 30.75 -17.23 -20.66
N SER A 77 31.74 -18.08 -20.91
CA SER A 77 31.93 -18.74 -22.21
C SER A 77 30.63 -19.43 -22.61
N CYS A 78 29.98 -18.92 -23.66
CA CYS A 78 28.86 -19.57 -24.33
C CYS A 78 29.34 -20.86 -25.00
N SER A 79 29.31 -21.97 -24.27
CA SER A 79 29.36 -23.29 -24.88
C SER A 79 28.00 -23.53 -25.54
N SER A 80 27.92 -23.27 -26.85
CA SER A 80 26.80 -23.69 -27.69
C SER A 80 26.87 -25.21 -27.86
N GLU A 81 26.07 -25.95 -27.11
CA GLU A 81 25.81 -27.35 -27.46
C GLU A 81 24.83 -27.38 -28.62
N SER A 82 25.36 -27.64 -29.81
CA SER A 82 24.60 -28.02 -30.99
C SER A 82 23.91 -29.36 -30.74
N ILE A 83 22.58 -29.37 -30.70
CA ILE A 83 21.77 -30.59 -30.71
C ILE A 83 21.77 -31.12 -32.15
N SER A 84 22.38 -32.28 -32.36
CA SER A 84 22.28 -33.06 -33.60
C SER A 84 20.97 -33.85 -33.63
N GLU A 85 20.46 -34.05 -34.86
CA GLU A 85 19.15 -34.60 -35.28
C GLU A 85 18.70 -35.92 -34.63
#